data_AF-A0A2M7IJC2-F1
#
_entry.id   AF-A0A2M7IJC2-F1
#
_cell.length_a   1.000
_cell.length_b   1.000
_cell.length_c   1.000
_cell.angle_alpha   90.00
_cell.angle_beta   90.00
_cell.angle_gamma   90.00
#
_symmetry.space_group_name_H-M   'P 1'
#
loop_
_entity.id
_entity.type
_entity.pdbx_description
1 polymer ?
#
loop_
_entity_poly.entity_id
_entity_poly.type
_entity_poly.pdbx_seq_one_letter_code
_entity_poly.pdbx_strand_id
1 'polypeptide(L)' 'LTEDRQMKMLVDLAFQQGIDKAVQAAKATGDAYLIDKFHDTLVDELRQQLIEKGKLKEE' A
#
# COMPACT_ATOMS: atom_id res chain seq x y z
N LEU A 1 3.13 -15.35 -8.41
CA LEU A 1 2.57 -14.73 -7.19
C LEU A 1 1.11 -14.43 -7.46
N THR A 2 0.20 -14.64 -6.52
CA THR A 2 -1.15 -14.12 -6.66
C THR A 2 -1.14 -12.61 -6.44
N GLU A 3 -2.08 -11.90 -7.06
CA GLU A 3 -2.20 -10.44 -6.98
C GLU A 3 -2.23 -9.95 -5.51
N ASP A 4 -3.01 -10.63 -4.65
CA ASP A 4 -3.11 -10.30 -3.23
C ASP A 4 -1.78 -10.42 -2.47
N ARG A 5 -0.93 -11.38 -2.85
CA ARG A 5 0.39 -11.53 -2.22
C ARG A 5 1.33 -10.41 -2.65
N GLN A 6 1.25 -9.97 -3.90
CA GLN A 6 2.05 -8.83 -4.38
C GLN A 6 1.61 -7.55 -3.68
N MET A 7 0.30 -7.33 -3.53
CA MET A 7 -0.25 -6.19 -2.78
C MET A 7 0.24 -6.18 -1.34
N LYS A 8 0.08 -7.30 -0.61
CA LYS A 8 0.57 -7.40 0.76
C LYS A 8 2.06 -7.10 0.87
N MET A 9 2.88 -7.62 -0.04
CA MET A 9 4.32 -7.36 -0.04
C MET A 9 4.66 -5.88 -0.25
N LEU A 10 3.98 -5.19 -1.15
CA LEU A 10 4.22 -3.77 -1.42
C LEU A 10 3.77 -2.89 -0.24
N VAL A 11 2.62 -3.21 0.36
CA VAL A 11 2.12 -2.51 1.55
C VAL A 11 3.04 -2.73 2.74
N ASP A 12 3.44 -3.97 3.00
CA ASP A 12 4.41 -4.30 4.05
C ASP A 12 5.73 -3.54 3.82
N LEU A 13 6.22 -3.50 2.58
CA LEU A 13 7.43 -2.78 2.22
C LEU A 13 7.30 -1.27 2.49
N ALA A 14 6.14 -0.68 2.18
CA ALA A 14 5.87 0.74 2.43
C ALA A 14 5.91 1.08 3.93
N PHE A 15 5.26 0.27 4.76
CA PHE A 15 5.20 0.50 6.21
C PHE A 15 6.50 0.14 6.94
N GLN A 16 7.28 -0.83 6.43
CA GLN A 16 8.51 -1.27 7.09
C GLN A 16 9.75 -0.52 6.61
N GLN A 17 9.83 -0.20 5.33
CA GLN A 17 11.04 0.36 4.72
C GLN A 17 10.84 1.71 4.03
N GLY A 18 9.60 2.21 3.98
CA GLY A 18 9.25 3.50 3.39
C GLY A 18 8.60 3.39 2.00
N ILE A 19 7.76 4.38 1.70
CA ILE A 19 6.96 4.45 0.48
C ILE A 19 7.85 4.46 -0.77
N ASP A 20 8.99 5.15 -0.74
CA ASP A 20 9.89 5.30 -1.88
C ASP A 20 10.34 3.95 -2.44
N LYS A 21 10.71 3.01 -1.54
CA LYS A 21 11.13 1.66 -1.91
C LYS A 21 9.96 0.83 -2.45
N ALA A 22 8.78 0.96 -1.85
CA ALA A 22 7.59 0.27 -2.32
C ALA A 22 7.15 0.75 -3.71
N VAL A 23 7.20 2.06 -3.95
CA VAL A 23 6.91 2.66 -5.27
C VAL A 23 7.93 2.22 -6.32
N GLN A 24 9.22 2.15 -5.97
CA GLN A 24 10.24 1.62 -6.88
C GLN A 24 9.97 0.15 -7.24
N ALA A 25 9.61 -0.68 -6.25
CA ALA A 25 9.28 -2.08 -6.48
C ALA A 25 8.00 -2.25 -7.33
N ALA A 26 6.98 -1.44 -7.09
CA ALA A 26 5.75 -1.44 -7.88
C ALA A 26 6.01 -0.97 -9.33
N LYS A 27 6.81 0.09 -9.53
CA LYS A 27 7.18 0.55 -10.88
C LYS A 27 8.00 -0.47 -11.67
N ALA A 28 8.83 -1.27 -10.98
CA ALA A 28 9.64 -2.30 -11.61
C ALA A 28 8.82 -3.44 -12.24
N THR A 29 7.54 -3.59 -11.88
CA THR A 29 6.66 -4.59 -12.51
C THR A 29 6.22 -4.18 -13.92
N GLY A 30 6.28 -2.88 -14.24
CA GLY A 30 5.76 -2.32 -15.50
C GLY A 30 4.24 -2.39 -15.63
N ASP A 31 3.53 -2.74 -14.55
CA ASP A 31 2.08 -2.93 -14.55
C ASP A 31 1.39 -1.71 -13.93
N ALA A 32 0.76 -0.90 -14.79
CA ALA A 32 0.06 0.31 -14.37
C ALA A 32 -1.15 0.02 -13.47
N TYR A 33 -1.85 -1.10 -13.68
CA TYR A 33 -2.98 -1.51 -12.85
C TYR A 33 -2.51 -1.86 -11.44
N LEU A 34 -1.38 -2.56 -11.34
CA LEU A 34 -0.77 -2.93 -10.06
C LEU A 34 -0.34 -1.69 -9.25
N ILE A 35 0.19 -0.65 -9.92
CA ILE A 35 0.58 0.61 -9.26
C ILE A 35 -0.65 1.35 -8.71
N ASP A 36 -1.72 1.41 -9.50
CA ASP A 36 -2.98 2.06 -9.11
C ASP A 36 -3.63 1.32 -7.93
N LYS A 37 -3.76 0.00 -8.04
CA LYS A 37 -4.27 -0.84 -6.94
C LYS A 37 -3.42 -0.72 -5.67
N PHE A 38 -2.09 -0.61 -5.81
CA PHE A 38 -1.20 -0.40 -4.68
C PHE A 38 -1.46 0.95 -4.00
N HIS A 39 -1.63 2.02 -4.76
CA HIS A 39 -2.00 3.33 -4.23
C HIS A 39 -3.29 3.25 -3.39
N ASP A 40 -4.35 2.69 -3.95
CA ASP A 40 -5.65 2.59 -3.27
C ASP A 40 -5.56 1.76 -1.99
N THR A 41 -4.93 0.59 -2.08
CA THR A 41 -4.75 -0.31 -0.93
C THR A 41 -3.93 0.35 0.19
N LEU A 42 -2.87 1.09 -0.16
CA LEU A 42 -2.01 1.76 0.82
C LEU A 42 -2.76 2.89 1.54
N VAL A 43 -3.59 3.63 0.81
CA VAL A 43 -4.41 4.72 1.38
C VAL A 43 -5.46 4.15 2.33
N ASP A 44 -6.16 3.07 1.95
CA ASP A 44 -7.15 2.42 2.79
C ASP A 44 -6.55 1.88 4.09
N GLU A 45 -5.41 1.19 3.99
CA GLU A 45 -4.69 0.65 5.15
C GLU A 45 -4.21 1.78 6.09
N LEU A 46 -3.68 2.87 5.53
CA LEU A 46 -3.28 4.03 6.31
C LEU A 46 -4.48 4.67 7.01
N ARG A 47 -5.60 4.84 6.30
CA ARG A 47 -6.85 5.38 6.87
C ARG A 47 -7.31 4.53 8.04
N GLN A 48 -7.35 3.20 7.87
CA GLN A 48 -7.74 2.27 8.90
C GLN A 48 -6.85 2.40 10.15
N GLN A 49 -5.52 2.42 9.97
CA GLN A 49 -4.60 2.60 11.09
C GLN A 49 -4.76 3.96 11.78
N LEU A 50 -5.11 5.02 11.05
CA LEU A 50 -5.36 6.33 11.64
C LEU A 50 -6.64 6.35 12.47
N ILE A 51 -7.70 5.67 12.02
CA ILE A 51 -8.95 5.49 12.78
C ILE A 51 -8.65 4.71 14.07
N GLU A 52 -7.96 3.58 13.97
CA GLU A 52 -7.59 2.75 15.13
C GLU A 52 -6.73 3.50 16.15
N LYS A 53 -5.86 4.41 15.67
CA LYS A 53 -5.04 5.28 16.53
C LYS A 53 -5.81 6.50 17.07
N GLY A 54 -7.10 6.63 16.78
CA GLY A 54 -7.93 7.77 17.18
C GLY A 54 -7.52 9.09 16.53
N LYS A 55 -6.74 9.05 15.44
CA LYS A 55 -6.26 10.23 14.69
C LYS A 55 -7.23 10.66 13.60
N LEU A 56 -8.12 9.76 13.18
CA LEU A 56 -9.19 10.01 12.23
C LEU A 56 -10.50 9.43 12.79
N LYS A 57 -11.63 9.95 12.33
CA LYS A 57 -12.95 9.37 12.62
C LYS A 57 -13.40 8.51 11.45
N GLU A 58 -14.16 7.47 11.76
CA GLU A 58 -14.97 6.79 10.75
C GLU A 58 -16.10 7.75 10.35
N GLU A 59 -16.30 7.95 9.05
CA GLU A 59 -17.36 8.80 8.49
C GLU A 59 -18.65 8.02 8.31
#